data_AF-A0A970DBU1-F1
#
_entry.id   AF-A0A970DBU1-F1
#
_cell.length_a   1.000
_cell.length_b   1.000
_cell.length_c   1.000
_cell.angle_alpha   90.00
_cell.angle_beta   90.00
_cell.angle_gamma   90.00
#
_symmetry.space_group_name_H-M   'P 1'
#
loop_
_entity.id
_entity.type
_entity.pdbx_description
1 polymer ?
#
loop_
_entity_poly.entity_id
_entity_poly.type
_entity_poly.pdbx_seq_one_letter_code
_entity_poly.pdbx_strand_id
1 'polypeptide(L)'
;MTIKNSIKQVLELVRYNGNTQSLKSRIIYGSFWNLAAALSSRGFAFVASIFVARILGAAIYGQLAIINSTVALFATFAGLGLGVTSTKYIAELRDSNRQRAGRIIGLTTVVGLISGSIMTIILYIMAEFLAIHTLNTPSLAPLLRISSILLLTETVLGVQRGSLSGFEAFSSIAWISLVQGI
;
A
#
# COMPACT_ATOMS: atom_id res chain seq x y z
N MET A 1 -2.32 -38.68 -3.55
CA MET A 1 -2.87 -38.96 -2.20
C MET A 1 -2.05 -38.33 -1.07
N THR A 2 -0.90 -37.73 -1.35
CA THR A 2 0.13 -37.34 -0.36
C THR A 2 -0.05 -35.96 0.29
N ILE A 3 -0.65 -34.99 -0.40
CA ILE A 3 -0.77 -33.58 0.06
C ILE A 3 -1.75 -33.40 1.22
N LYS A 4 -2.85 -34.16 1.24
CA LYS A 4 -3.88 -34.08 2.29
C LYS A 4 -3.34 -34.54 3.66
N ASN A 5 -2.39 -35.48 3.66
CA ASN A 5 -1.77 -36.00 4.88
C ASN A 5 -0.74 -35.02 5.46
N SER A 6 0.03 -34.32 4.61
CA SER A 6 0.94 -33.26 5.07
C SER A 6 0.18 -32.11 5.73
N ILE A 7 -0.99 -31.74 5.18
CA ILE A 7 -1.84 -30.69 5.77
C ILE A 7 -2.44 -31.13 7.11
N LYS A 8 -2.90 -32.39 7.22
CA LYS A 8 -3.40 -32.93 8.49
C LYS A 8 -2.31 -33.02 9.56
N GLN A 9 -1.10 -33.46 9.21
CA GLN A 9 0.02 -33.49 10.14
C GLN A 9 0.41 -32.11 10.63
N VAL A 10 0.44 -31.10 9.75
CA VAL A 10 0.71 -29.72 10.17
C VAL A 10 -0.41 -29.19 11.07
N LEU A 11 -1.67 -29.50 10.77
CA LEU A 11 -2.82 -29.11 11.61
C LEU A 11 -2.81 -29.80 12.98
N GLU A 12 -2.39 -31.06 13.06
CA GLU A 12 -2.28 -31.80 14.32
C GLU A 12 -1.07 -31.35 15.16
N LEU A 13 0.06 -31.03 14.52
CA LEU A 13 1.23 -30.45 15.19
C LEU A 13 0.95 -29.03 15.74
N VAL A 14 0.12 -28.25 15.05
CA VAL A 14 -0.34 -26.93 15.51
C VAL A 14 -1.36 -27.06 16.64
N ARG A 15 -2.21 -28.09 16.64
CA ARG A 15 -3.26 -28.30 17.65
C ARG A 15 -2.74 -28.91 18.97
N TYR A 16 -1.63 -29.65 18.94
CA TYR A 16 -1.05 -30.31 20.12
C TYR A 16 -0.25 -29.36 21.04
N ASN A 17 0.22 -28.21 20.53
CA ASN A 17 1.15 -27.34 21.27
C ASN A 17 0.45 -26.19 22.02
N GLY A 18 -0.54 -26.56 22.84
CA GLY A 18 -1.52 -25.66 23.45
C GLY A 18 -1.08 -24.84 24.67
N ASN A 19 0.21 -24.61 24.95
CA ASN A 19 0.57 -23.84 26.16
C ASN A 19 1.80 -22.92 26.11
N THR A 20 2.34 -22.64 24.92
CA THR A 20 3.27 -21.52 24.71
C THR A 20 2.96 -20.86 23.37
N GLN A 21 2.05 -19.88 23.37
CA GLN A 21 1.82 -19.01 22.21
C GLN A 21 3.06 -18.14 21.97
N SER A 22 4.10 -18.75 21.40
CA SER A 22 5.35 -18.07 21.10
C SER A 22 5.16 -17.13 19.92
N LEU A 23 5.62 -15.89 20.09
CA LEU A 23 5.70 -14.81 19.10
C LEU A 23 6.04 -15.32 17.68
N LYS A 24 6.89 -16.35 17.58
CA LYS A 24 7.30 -17.00 16.33
C LYS A 24 6.14 -17.56 15.52
N SER A 25 5.19 -18.28 16.14
CA SER A 25 4.04 -18.86 15.43
C SER A 25 3.12 -17.78 14.86
N ARG A 26 2.89 -16.71 15.63
CA ARG A 26 2.05 -15.58 15.20
C ARG A 26 2.69 -14.79 14.05
N ILE A 27 4.00 -14.59 14.10
CA ILE A 27 4.77 -13.94 13.03
C ILE A 27 4.79 -14.81 11.78
N ILE A 28 5.09 -16.11 11.88
CA ILE A 28 5.13 -17.02 10.72
C ILE A 28 3.76 -17.11 10.05
N TYR A 29 2.69 -17.29 10.83
CA TYR A 29 1.33 -17.34 10.29
C TYR A 29 0.89 -15.99 9.71
N GLY A 30 1.20 -14.88 10.37
CA GLY A 30 0.90 -13.53 9.88
C GLY A 30 1.66 -13.17 8.60
N SER A 31 2.95 -13.49 8.53
CA SER A 31 3.78 -13.31 7.33
C SER A 31 3.33 -14.21 6.19
N PHE A 32 2.95 -15.46 6.47
CA PHE A 32 2.39 -16.37 5.46
C PHE A 32 1.09 -15.81 4.88
N TRP A 33 0.20 -15.29 5.73
CA TRP A 33 -1.04 -14.70 5.24
C TRP A 33 -0.80 -13.41 4.44
N ASN A 34 0.13 -12.56 4.87
CA ASN A 34 0.54 -11.40 4.09
C ASN A 34 1.11 -11.78 2.72
N LEU A 35 1.96 -12.80 2.67
CA LEU A 35 2.55 -13.29 1.43
C LEU A 35 1.48 -13.82 0.48
N ALA A 36 0.59 -14.69 0.96
CA ALA A 36 -0.48 -15.24 0.14
C ALA A 36 -1.46 -14.16 -0.35
N ALA A 37 -1.78 -13.17 0.50
CA ALA A 37 -2.60 -12.02 0.11
C ALA A 37 -1.89 -11.14 -0.93
N ALA A 38 -0.60 -10.85 -0.74
CA ALA A 38 0.19 -10.05 -1.68
C ALA A 38 0.37 -10.74 -3.04
N LEU A 39 0.59 -12.05 -3.06
CA LEU A 39 0.66 -12.84 -4.29
C LEU A 39 -0.68 -12.87 -5.02
N SER A 40 -1.78 -13.04 -4.29
CA SER A 40 -3.11 -13.04 -4.89
C SER A 40 -3.45 -11.67 -5.48
N SER A 41 -3.28 -10.59 -4.70
CA SER A 41 -3.60 -9.23 -5.18
C SER A 41 -2.71 -8.81 -6.36
N ARG A 42 -1.40 -9.10 -6.32
CA ARG A 42 -0.50 -8.81 -7.45
C ARG A 42 -0.78 -9.67 -8.67
N GLY A 43 -1.19 -10.93 -8.47
CA GLY A 43 -1.61 -11.82 -9.56
C GLY A 43 -2.85 -11.30 -10.28
N PHE A 44 -3.88 -10.90 -9.54
CA PHE A 44 -5.08 -10.28 -10.12
C PHE A 44 -4.77 -8.95 -10.82
N ALA A 45 -3.95 -8.08 -10.21
CA ALA A 45 -3.53 -6.84 -10.82
C ALA A 45 -2.75 -7.06 -12.13
N PHE A 46 -1.92 -8.11 -12.20
CA PHE A 46 -1.18 -8.47 -13.41
C PHE A 46 -2.10 -8.98 -14.52
N VAL A 47 -3.08 -9.82 -14.19
CA VAL A 47 -4.06 -10.27 -15.19
C VAL A 47 -4.91 -9.09 -15.67
N ALA A 48 -5.38 -8.25 -14.76
CA ALA A 48 -6.12 -7.02 -15.08
C ALA A 48 -5.31 -6.10 -16.00
N SER A 49 -4.01 -5.92 -15.75
CA SER A 49 -3.16 -5.07 -16.59
C SER A 49 -3.03 -5.58 -18.03
N ILE A 50 -2.99 -6.90 -18.23
CA ILE A 50 -3.01 -7.52 -19.57
C ILE A 50 -4.32 -7.21 -20.28
N PHE A 51 -5.47 -7.34 -19.59
CA PHE A 51 -6.77 -7.03 -20.17
C PHE A 51 -6.91 -5.55 -20.52
N VAL A 52 -6.51 -4.66 -19.61
CA VAL A 52 -6.51 -3.21 -19.82
C VAL A 52 -5.61 -2.84 -21.00
N ALA A 53 -4.40 -3.40 -21.09
CA ALA A 53 -3.50 -3.18 -22.22
C ALA A 53 -4.07 -3.69 -23.56
N ARG A 54 -4.82 -4.79 -23.55
CA ARG A 54 -5.52 -5.30 -24.75
C ARG A 54 -6.70 -4.43 -25.18
N ILE A 55 -7.44 -3.85 -24.23
CA ILE A 55 -8.61 -3.00 -24.52
C ILE A 55 -8.19 -1.59 -24.97
N LEU A 56 -7.24 -0.98 -24.24
CA LEU A 56 -6.80 0.41 -24.49
C LEU A 56 -5.69 0.51 -25.54
N GLY A 57 -5.03 -0.59 -25.87
CA GLY A 57 -3.85 -0.60 -26.74
C GLY A 57 -2.58 -0.14 -26.02
N ALA A 58 -1.43 -0.52 -26.58
CA ALA A 58 -0.13 -0.33 -25.93
C ALA A 58 0.22 1.16 -25.68
N ALA A 59 -0.21 2.06 -26.57
CA ALA A 59 0.07 3.49 -26.47
C ALA A 59 -0.63 4.15 -25.27
N ILE A 60 -1.94 3.93 -25.11
CA ILE A 60 -2.72 4.52 -24.01
C ILE A 60 -2.35 3.87 -22.67
N TYR A 61 -2.08 2.57 -22.66
CA TYR A 61 -1.57 1.90 -21.46
C TYR A 61 -0.19 2.44 -21.02
N GLY A 62 0.69 2.75 -21.98
CA GLY A 62 1.97 3.42 -21.71
C GLY A 62 1.79 4.80 -21.07
N GLN A 63 0.83 5.59 -21.55
CA GLN A 63 0.48 6.89 -20.96
C GLN A 63 -0.01 6.75 -19.51
N LEU A 64 -0.88 5.77 -19.23
CA LEU A 64 -1.34 5.48 -17.86
C LEU A 64 -0.19 5.06 -16.95
N ALA A 65 0.74 4.22 -17.44
CA ALA A 65 1.91 3.82 -16.67
C ALA A 65 2.79 5.02 -16.29
N ILE A 66 3.03 5.93 -17.24
CA ILE A 66 3.78 7.17 -17.01
C ILE A 66 3.10 8.05 -15.96
N ILE A 67 1.78 8.24 -16.05
CA ILE A 67 1.01 9.01 -15.07
C ILE A 67 1.17 8.37 -13.68
N ASN A 68 0.96 7.06 -13.57
CA ASN A 68 1.04 6.35 -12.29
C ASN A 68 2.45 6.42 -11.69
N SER A 69 3.50 6.26 -12.49
CA SER A 69 4.88 6.40 -12.01
C SER A 69 5.20 7.83 -11.56
N THR A 70 4.70 8.85 -12.28
CA THR A 70 4.87 10.25 -11.88
C THR A 70 4.16 10.52 -10.56
N VAL A 71 2.89 10.12 -10.45
CA VAL A 71 2.12 10.27 -9.20
C VAL A 71 2.81 9.54 -8.05
N ALA A 72 3.29 8.31 -8.26
CA ALA A 72 3.98 7.52 -7.23
C ALA A 72 5.29 8.18 -6.77
N LEU A 73 6.06 8.77 -7.70
CA LEU A 73 7.27 9.52 -7.37
C LEU A 73 6.93 10.68 -6.42
N PHE A 74 5.98 11.53 -6.81
CA PHE A 74 5.58 12.67 -5.99
C PHE A 74 4.92 12.23 -4.67
N ALA A 75 4.12 11.16 -4.66
CA ALA A 75 3.53 10.58 -3.44
C ALA A 75 4.61 10.07 -2.46
N THR A 76 5.73 9.55 -2.97
CA THR A 76 6.86 9.12 -2.13
C THR A 76 7.48 10.31 -1.39
N PHE A 77 7.66 11.44 -2.08
CA PHE A 77 8.12 12.68 -1.45
C PHE A 77 7.06 13.25 -0.50
N ALA A 78 5.79 13.26 -0.89
CA ALA A 78 4.68 13.72 -0.06
C ALA A 78 4.57 12.93 1.24
N GLY A 79 4.82 11.62 1.19
CA GLY A 79 4.78 10.74 2.34
C GLY A 79 5.88 11.01 3.36
N LEU A 80 6.98 11.69 3.02
CA LEU A 80 8.08 12.06 3.94
C LEU A 80 8.58 10.92 4.86
N GLY A 81 8.45 9.66 4.43
CA GLY A 81 8.74 8.49 5.27
C GLY A 81 7.77 8.24 6.43
N LEU A 82 6.66 8.98 6.52
CA LEU A 82 5.66 8.90 7.59
C LEU A 82 5.08 7.50 7.77
N GLY A 83 4.98 6.69 6.71
CA GLY A 83 4.56 5.28 6.81
C GLY A 83 5.53 4.44 7.65
N VAL A 84 6.84 4.62 7.46
CA VAL A 84 7.89 3.92 8.22
C VAL A 84 7.92 4.42 9.67
N THR A 85 7.83 5.74 9.86
CA THR A 85 7.73 6.38 11.18
C THR A 85 6.54 5.84 11.95
N SER A 86 5.35 5.82 11.33
CA SER A 86 4.13 5.27 11.94
C SER A 86 4.35 3.82 12.35
N THR A 87 4.87 2.99 11.44
CA THR A 87 5.13 1.56 11.71
C THR A 87 6.03 1.37 12.93
N LYS A 88 7.17 2.07 12.98
CA LYS A 88 8.15 1.95 14.06
C LYS A 88 7.58 2.38 15.40
N TYR A 89 7.07 3.61 15.48
CA TYR A 89 6.63 4.18 16.75
C TYR A 89 5.37 3.53 17.29
N ILE A 90 4.44 3.10 16.42
CA ILE A 90 3.25 2.37 16.85
C ILE A 90 3.63 0.98 17.37
N ALA A 91 4.54 0.27 16.70
CA ALA A 91 5.02 -1.03 17.17
C ALA A 91 5.72 -0.95 18.54
N GLU A 92 6.50 0.11 18.77
CA GLU A 92 7.23 0.32 20.03
C GLU A 92 6.31 0.75 21.19
N LEU A 93 5.27 1.55 20.91
CA LEU A 93 4.41 2.14 21.93
C LEU A 93 3.10 1.40 22.15
N ARG A 94 2.73 0.40 21.34
CA ARG A 94 1.43 -0.28 21.44
C ARG A 94 1.20 -0.95 22.81
N ASP A 95 2.24 -1.55 23.38
CA ASP A 95 2.17 -2.34 24.61
C ASP A 95 2.48 -1.47 25.84
N SER A 96 3.32 -0.44 25.67
CA SER A 96 3.78 0.44 26.75
C SER A 96 2.88 1.66 26.97
N ASN A 97 2.32 2.26 25.91
CA ASN A 97 1.52 3.49 26.01
C ASN A 97 0.57 3.68 24.82
N ARG A 98 -0.64 3.11 24.93
CA ARG A 98 -1.68 3.14 23.88
C ARG A 98 -2.15 4.56 23.54
N GLN A 99 -2.19 5.48 24.51
CA GLN A 99 -2.54 6.88 24.25
C GLN A 99 -1.50 7.59 23.39
N ARG A 100 -0.20 7.34 23.60
CA ARG A 100 0.86 7.89 22.74
C ARG A 100 0.80 7.31 21.33
N ALA A 101 0.53 6.02 21.17
CA ALA A 101 0.35 5.41 19.85
C ALA A 101 -0.81 6.08 19.07
N GLY A 102 -1.96 6.33 19.72
CA GLY A 102 -3.07 7.07 19.14
C GLY A 102 -2.72 8.49 18.69
N ARG A 103 -1.96 9.23 19.50
CA ARG A 103 -1.48 10.58 19.14
C ARG A 103 -0.55 10.56 17.93
N ILE A 104 0.32 9.56 17.81
CA ILE A 104 1.24 9.42 16.68
C ILE A 104 0.48 9.13 15.38
N ILE A 105 -0.58 8.30 15.43
CA ILE A 105 -1.45 8.07 14.28
C ILE A 105 -2.12 9.38 13.84
N GLY A 106 -2.66 10.15 14.79
CA GLY A 106 -3.26 11.46 14.50
C GLY A 106 -2.26 12.43 13.87
N LEU A 107 -1.08 12.57 14.48
CA LEU A 107 -0.02 13.45 14.00
C LEU A 107 0.46 13.06 12.60
N THR A 108 0.78 11.79 12.37
CA THR A 108 1.26 11.30 11.07
C THR A 108 0.19 11.44 9.98
N THR A 109 -1.09 11.28 10.33
CA THR A 109 -2.21 11.51 9.40
C THR A 109 -2.35 12.99 9.06
N VAL A 110 -2.31 13.89 10.04
CA VAL A 110 -2.41 15.34 9.81
C VAL A 110 -1.22 15.85 9.00
N VAL A 111 0.00 15.43 9.35
CA VAL A 111 1.20 15.79 8.59
C VAL A 111 1.13 15.24 7.18
N GLY A 112 0.68 13.99 7.00
CA GLY A 112 0.49 13.37 5.69
C GLY A 112 -0.57 14.07 4.83
N LEU A 113 -1.65 14.57 5.44
CA LEU A 113 -2.65 15.38 4.74
C LEU A 113 -2.08 16.73 4.29
N ILE A 114 -1.30 17.40 5.15
CA ILE A 114 -0.68 18.69 4.82
C ILE A 114 0.37 18.51 3.72
N SER A 115 1.31 17.57 3.89
CA SER A 115 2.37 17.32 2.92
C SER A 115 1.81 16.78 1.59
N GLY A 116 0.83 15.88 1.66
CA GLY A 116 0.07 15.38 0.51
C GLY A 116 -0.64 16.48 -0.25
N SER A 117 -1.29 17.41 0.45
CA SER A 117 -2.00 18.53 -0.18
C SER A 117 -1.02 19.49 -0.86
N ILE A 118 0.08 19.84 -0.19
CA ILE A 118 1.14 20.68 -0.77
C ILE A 118 1.68 20.03 -2.06
N MET A 119 2.01 18.74 -2.00
CA MET A 119 2.59 18.05 -3.15
C MET A 119 1.58 17.84 -4.29
N THR A 120 0.30 17.68 -3.96
CA THR A 120 -0.80 17.65 -4.93
C THR A 120 -0.91 18.99 -5.67
N ILE A 121 -0.87 20.11 -4.95
CA ILE A 121 -0.90 21.45 -5.56
C ILE A 121 0.31 21.67 -6.47
N ILE A 122 1.51 21.28 -6.01
CA ILE A 122 2.73 21.36 -6.81
C ILE A 122 2.58 20.56 -8.11
N LEU A 123 2.13 19.29 -8.02
CA LEU A 123 1.94 18.44 -9.19
C LEU A 123 0.87 19.00 -10.13
N TYR A 124 -0.22 19.55 -9.61
CA TYR A 124 -1.29 20.14 -10.40
C TYR A 124 -0.80 21.35 -11.24
N ILE A 125 0.00 22.23 -10.63
CA ILE A 125 0.60 23.39 -11.31
C ILE A 125 1.66 22.93 -12.31
N MET A 126 2.51 21.96 -11.94
CA MET A 126 3.57 21.43 -12.79
C MET A 126 3.08 20.47 -13.88
N ALA A 127 1.82 20.02 -13.84
CA ALA A 127 1.29 19.00 -14.75
C ALA A 127 1.43 19.39 -16.24
N GLU A 128 1.18 20.65 -16.56
CA GLU A 128 1.29 21.16 -17.94
C GLU A 128 2.76 21.25 -18.38
N PHE A 129 3.64 21.73 -17.50
CA PHE A 129 5.08 21.74 -17.73
C PHE A 129 5.65 20.33 -17.96
N LEU A 130 5.27 19.36 -17.12
CA LEU A 130 5.68 17.96 -17.23
C LEU A 130 5.18 17.32 -18.53
N ALA A 131 3.91 17.54 -18.89
CA ALA A 131 3.32 17.00 -20.10
C ALA A 131 4.02 17.49 -21.38
N ILE A 132 4.40 18.78 -21.41
CA ILE A 132 5.02 19.42 -22.58
C ILE A 132 6.52 19.11 -22.63
N HIS A 133 7.26 19.32 -21.55
CA HIS A 133 8.73 19.30 -21.58
C HIS A 133 9.37 17.97 -21.20
N THR A 134 8.67 17.12 -20.43
CA THR A 134 9.22 15.83 -19.98
C THR A 134 8.62 14.67 -20.76
N LEU A 135 7.31 14.72 -21.01
CA LEU A 135 6.56 13.62 -21.63
C LEU A 135 6.33 13.81 -23.13
N ASN A 136 6.67 14.97 -23.70
CA ASN A 136 6.49 15.33 -25.12
C ASN A 136 5.08 15.03 -25.67
N THR A 137 4.07 15.00 -24.79
CA THR A 137 2.71 14.58 -25.14
C THR A 137 1.70 15.47 -24.40
N PRO A 138 1.29 16.60 -25.00
CA PRO A 138 0.43 17.60 -24.36
C PRO A 138 -0.94 17.06 -23.93
N SER A 139 -1.43 15.99 -24.56
CA SER A 139 -2.71 15.37 -24.22
C SER A 139 -2.75 14.73 -22.83
N LEU A 140 -1.59 14.49 -22.18
CA LEU A 140 -1.56 13.98 -20.79
C LEU A 140 -1.75 15.06 -19.73
N ALA A 141 -1.63 16.35 -20.05
CA ALA A 141 -1.77 17.43 -19.07
C ALA A 141 -3.09 17.36 -18.26
N PRO A 142 -4.28 17.20 -18.87
CA PRO A 142 -5.53 17.07 -18.11
C PRO A 142 -5.59 15.77 -17.29
N LEU A 143 -5.05 14.68 -17.82
CA LEU A 143 -5.00 13.39 -17.11
C LEU A 143 -4.10 13.46 -15.87
N LEU A 144 -2.94 14.13 -15.97
CA LEU A 144 -2.04 14.39 -14.83
C LEU A 144 -2.70 15.27 -13.77
N ARG A 145 -3.46 16.30 -14.17
CA ARG A 145 -4.22 17.16 -13.25
C ARG A 145 -5.29 16.39 -12.49
N ILE A 146 -6.02 15.48 -13.15
CA ILE A 146 -7.00 14.64 -12.46
C ILE A 146 -6.28 13.66 -11.53
N SER A 147 -5.17 13.09 -12.00
CA SER A 147 -4.39 12.10 -11.25
C SER A 147 -3.63 12.70 -10.06
N SER A 148 -3.43 14.02 -10.01
CA SER A 148 -2.84 14.65 -8.82
C SER A 148 -3.73 14.49 -7.59
N ILE A 149 -5.06 14.32 -7.74
CA ILE A 149 -5.94 14.00 -6.62
C ILE A 149 -5.62 12.59 -6.06
N LEU A 150 -5.25 11.64 -6.94
CA LEU A 150 -4.85 10.29 -6.52
C LEU A 150 -3.59 10.31 -5.67
N LEU A 151 -2.68 11.27 -5.88
CA LEU A 151 -1.47 11.46 -5.05
C LEU A 151 -1.83 11.64 -3.58
N LEU A 152 -2.82 12.49 -3.28
CA LEU A 152 -3.26 12.73 -1.91
C LEU A 152 -3.76 11.43 -1.28
N THR A 153 -4.58 10.69 -2.03
CA THR A 153 -5.09 9.39 -1.58
C THR A 153 -3.95 8.41 -1.33
N GLU A 154 -2.98 8.27 -2.25
CA GLU A 154 -1.80 7.40 -2.07
C GLU A 154 -0.99 7.78 -0.84
N THR A 155 -0.79 9.07 -0.59
CA THR A 155 -0.05 9.57 0.58
C THR A 155 -0.75 9.16 1.88
N VAL A 156 -2.06 9.38 1.96
CA VAL A 156 -2.87 9.03 3.14
C VAL A 156 -2.93 7.51 3.32
N LEU A 157 -3.13 6.76 2.25
CA LEU A 157 -3.11 5.29 2.26
C LEU A 157 -1.77 4.75 2.74
N GLY A 158 -0.65 5.37 2.36
CA GLY A 158 0.69 5.03 2.84
C GLY A 158 0.83 5.17 4.35
N VAL A 159 0.34 6.26 4.92
CA VAL A 159 0.35 6.49 6.38
C VAL A 159 -0.55 5.50 7.11
N GLN A 160 -1.75 5.24 6.60
CA GLN A 160 -2.69 4.29 7.19
C GLN A 160 -2.16 2.86 7.15
N ARG A 161 -1.61 2.42 6.00
CA ARG A 161 -0.98 1.10 5.87
C ARG A 161 0.20 0.96 6.82
N GLY A 162 1.04 2.00 6.97
CA GLY A 162 2.12 2.02 7.95
C GLY A 162 1.61 1.91 9.40
N SER A 163 0.51 2.60 9.71
CA SER A 163 -0.12 2.52 11.02
C SER A 163 -0.67 1.14 11.34
N LEU A 164 -1.39 0.52 10.40
CA LEU A 164 -1.89 -0.86 10.53
C LEU A 164 -0.74 -1.87 10.67
N SER A 165 0.35 -1.65 9.93
CA SER A 165 1.54 -2.50 10.01
C SER A 165 2.20 -2.43 11.38
N GLY A 166 2.24 -1.25 12.01
CA GLY A 166 2.75 -1.06 13.37
C GLY A 166 1.94 -1.80 14.44
N PHE A 167 0.62 -1.96 14.24
CA PHE A 167 -0.22 -2.77 15.11
C PHE A 167 -0.12 -4.29 14.88
N GLU A 168 0.71 -4.74 13.94
CA GLU A 168 0.68 -6.12 13.42
C GLU A 168 -0.72 -6.55 12.92
N ALA A 169 -1.57 -5.60 12.53
CA ALA A 169 -2.90 -5.85 12.00
C ALA A 169 -2.83 -6.27 10.51
N PHE A 170 -1.95 -7.23 10.23
CA PHE A 170 -1.62 -7.75 8.91
C PHE A 170 -2.84 -8.36 8.21
N SER A 171 -3.74 -8.99 8.96
CA SER A 171 -5.03 -9.48 8.45
C SER A 171 -5.93 -8.36 7.93
N SER A 172 -5.92 -7.17 8.55
CA SER A 172 -6.66 -6.00 8.07
C SER A 172 -6.04 -5.43 6.79
N ILE A 173 -4.70 -5.39 6.69
CA ILE A 173 -4.00 -4.98 5.46
C ILE A 173 -4.30 -5.95 4.32
N ALA A 174 -4.32 -7.25 4.59
CA ALA A 174 -4.68 -8.29 3.62
C ALA A 174 -6.11 -8.09 3.10
N TRP A 175 -7.09 -7.83 3.98
CA TRP A 175 -8.46 -7.53 3.57
C TRP A 175 -8.58 -6.25 2.74
N ILE A 176 -7.92 -5.16 3.14
CA ILE A 176 -7.90 -3.91 2.38
C ILE A 176 -7.29 -4.16 0.99
N SER A 177 -6.22 -4.95 0.91
CA SER A 177 -5.55 -5.26 -0.37
C SER A 177 -6.40 -6.17 -1.28
N LEU A 178 -7.22 -7.05 -0.71
CA LEU A 178 -8.17 -7.87 -1.46
C LEU A 178 -9.30 -7.01 -2.04
N VAL A 179 -9.84 -6.07 -1.25
CA VAL A 179 -10.89 -5.15 -1.73
C VAL A 179 -10.35 -4.17 -2.77
N GLN A 180 -9.10 -3.72 -2.64
CA GLN A 180 -8.46 -2.86 -3.66
C GLN A 180 -8.09 -3.59 -4.95
N GLY A 181 -8.00 -4.93 -4.93
CA GLY A 181 -7.64 -5.75 -6.08
C GLY A 181 -8.84 -6.25 -6.90
N ILE A 182 -10.07 -5.97 -6.46
CA ILE A 182 -11.33 -6.23 -7.16
C ILE A 182 -11.79 -4.94 -7.82
#